data_AF-F9PT66-F1
#
_entry.id   AF-F9PT66-F1
#
_cell.length_a   1.000
_cell.length_b   1.000
_cell.length_c   1.000
_cell.angle_alpha   90.00
_cell.angle_beta   90.00
_cell.angle_gamma   90.00
#
_symmetry.space_group_name_H-M   'P 1'
#
loop_
_entity.id
_entity.type
_entity.pdbx_description
1 polymer ?
#
loop_
_entity_poly.entity_id
_entity_poly.type
_entity_poly.pdbx_seq_one_letter_code
_entity_poly.pdbx_strand_id
1 'polypeptide(L)' 'METENFPRIRVSVGKCPDYMDLKDFVLSKFSSSEEKILKKVLEISADAVEEIIKSDVDKAMCKFNGMCIEE' A
#
# COMPACT_ATOMS: atom_id res chain seq x y z
N MET A 1 10.36 -24.79 5.60
CA MET A 1 9.44 -23.80 6.22
C MET A 1 8.74 -23.06 5.09
N GLU A 2 8.01 -23.79 4.25
CA GLU A 2 7.40 -23.28 3.00
C GLU A 2 5.90 -23.13 3.18
N THR A 3 5.49 -22.10 3.90
CA THR A 3 4.09 -21.69 3.91
C THR A 3 4.01 -20.26 3.41
N GLU A 4 3.86 -20.11 2.10
CA GLU A 4 3.54 -18.83 1.44
C GLU A 4 2.12 -18.33 1.77
N ASN A 5 1.38 -19.09 2.59
CA ASN A 5 0.03 -18.79 3.08
C ASN A 5 0.06 -17.84 4.29
N PHE A 6 0.64 -16.67 4.14
CA PHE A 6 0.45 -15.59 5.11
C PHE A 6 -0.27 -14.40 4.45
N PRO A 7 -1.25 -13.79 5.14
CA PRO A 7 -1.91 -12.60 4.65
C PRO A 7 -0.88 -11.47 4.52
N ARG A 8 -0.79 -10.86 3.34
CA ARG A 8 0.10 -9.75 3.05
C ARG A 8 -0.69 -8.60 2.47
N ILE A 9 -0.38 -7.38 2.89
CA ILE A 9 -0.95 -6.16 2.34
C ILE A 9 0.04 -5.61 1.32
N ARG A 10 -0.41 -5.41 0.08
CA ARG A 10 0.39 -4.78 -0.97
C ARG A 10 0.00 -3.31 -1.04
N VAL A 11 0.98 -2.46 -0.78
CA VAL A 11 0.81 -1.01 -0.84
C VAL A 11 1.50 -0.50 -2.10
N SER A 12 0.72 0.10 -3.00
CA SER A 12 1.25 0.72 -4.21
C SER A 12 1.76 2.12 -3.89
N VAL A 13 3.06 2.36 -4.09
CA VAL A 13 3.71 3.65 -3.83
C VAL A 13 3.71 4.59 -5.05
N GLY A 14 2.89 4.30 -6.06
CA GLY A 14 2.80 5.09 -7.30
C GLY A 14 3.66 4.57 -8.45
N LYS A 15 3.57 5.26 -9.59
CA LYS A 15 4.28 4.90 -10.83
C LYS A 15 5.65 5.57 -10.84
N CYS A 16 6.71 4.77 -10.86
CA CYS A 16 8.05 5.29 -11.14
C CYS A 16 8.05 5.92 -12.55
N PRO A 17 8.59 7.13 -12.73
CA PRO A 17 8.74 7.72 -14.05
C PRO A 17 9.62 6.82 -14.93
N ASP A 18 9.28 6.67 -16.23
CA ASP A 18 9.93 5.79 -17.21
C ASP A 18 11.46 5.96 -17.33
N TYR A 19 11.99 7.06 -16.80
CA TYR A 19 13.40 7.46 -16.88
C TYR A 19 14.22 7.12 -15.63
N MET A 20 13.62 6.53 -14.59
CA MET A 20 14.26 6.27 -13.29
C MET A 20 14.24 4.77 -12.96
N ASP A 21 15.38 4.22 -12.55
CA ASP A 21 15.46 2.84 -12.09
C ASP A 21 14.62 2.66 -10.81
N LEU A 22 13.82 1.59 -10.75
CA LEU A 22 12.99 1.26 -9.58
C LEU A 22 13.77 1.28 -8.26
N LYS A 23 15.06 0.90 -8.29
CA LYS A 23 15.91 0.93 -7.10
C LYS A 23 16.18 2.35 -6.63
N ASP A 24 16.44 3.26 -7.56
CA ASP A 24 16.73 4.66 -7.25
C ASP A 24 15.46 5.39 -6.80
N PHE A 25 14.30 5.04 -7.38
CA PHE A 25 13.00 5.56 -6.95
C PHE A 25 12.66 5.16 -5.50
N VAL A 26 12.97 3.92 -5.09
CA VAL A 26 12.74 3.45 -3.70
C VAL A 26 13.73 4.06 -2.70
N LEU A 27 14.92 4.46 -3.15
CA LEU A 27 15.95 5.11 -2.33
C LEU A 27 15.86 6.65 -2.34
N SER A 28 15.15 7.22 -3.31
CA SER A 28 14.94 8.66 -3.45
C SER A 28 13.88 9.18 -2.49
N LYS A 29 13.96 10.48 -2.17
CA LYS A 29 12.93 11.16 -1.37
C LYS A 29 11.71 11.44 -2.23
N PHE A 30 10.54 11.07 -1.74
CA PHE A 30 9.25 11.45 -2.31
C PHE A 30 9.08 12.97 -2.29
N SER A 31 8.44 13.52 -3.32
CA SER A 31 8.07 14.94 -3.35
C SER A 31 6.94 15.24 -2.34
N SER A 32 6.75 16.50 -1.97
CA SER A 32 5.70 16.91 -1.01
C SER A 32 4.27 16.54 -1.45
N SER A 33 4.04 16.43 -2.76
CA SER A 33 2.76 15.97 -3.32
C SER A 33 2.57 14.47 -3.13
N GLU A 34 3.62 13.69 -3.42
CA GLU A 34 3.61 12.23 -3.20
C GLU A 34 3.54 11.88 -1.71
N GLU A 35 4.19 12.66 -0.84
CA GLU A 35 4.14 12.44 0.61
C GLU A 35 2.71 12.52 1.17
N LYS A 36 1.86 13.41 0.64
CA LYS A 36 0.45 13.50 1.04
C LYS A 36 -0.33 12.27 0.64
N ILE A 37 -0.09 11.75 -0.57
CA ILE A 37 -0.72 10.54 -1.07
C ILE A 37 -0.23 9.35 -0.23
N LEU A 38 1.08 9.26 0.02
CA LEU A 38 1.69 8.21 0.83
C LEU A 38 1.11 8.20 2.26
N LYS A 39 0.90 9.37 2.89
CA LYS A 39 0.24 9.45 4.20
C LYS A 39 -1.18 8.90 4.18
N LYS A 40 -1.99 9.24 3.19
CA LYS A 40 -3.34 8.67 3.02
C LYS A 40 -3.29 7.15 2.82
N VAL A 41 -2.39 6.69 1.95
CA VAL A 41 -2.19 5.26 1.69
C VAL A 41 -1.79 4.51 2.96
N LEU A 42 -0.89 5.09 3.76
CA LEU A 42 -0.46 4.53 5.05
C LEU A 42 -1.60 4.46 6.05
N GLU A 43 -2.44 5.50 6.14
CA GLU A 43 -3.60 5.54 7.02
C GLU A 43 -4.61 4.45 6.66
N ILE A 44 -4.95 4.32 5.37
CA ILE A 44 -5.82 3.25 4.85
C ILE A 44 -5.21 1.87 5.11
N SER A 45 -3.89 1.73 4.95
CA SER A 45 -3.20 0.47 5.23
C SER A 45 -3.25 0.10 6.71
N ALA A 46 -3.15 1.10 7.60
CA ALA A 46 -3.29 0.89 9.05
C ALA A 46 -4.71 0.47 9.41
N ASP A 47 -5.73 1.12 8.84
CA ASP A 47 -7.13 0.74 9.00
C ASP A 47 -7.39 -0.67 8.47
N ALA A 48 -6.74 -1.06 7.36
CA ALA A 48 -6.83 -2.40 6.81
C ALA A 48 -6.23 -3.44 7.75
N VAL A 49 -5.09 -3.16 8.39
CA VAL A 49 -4.52 -4.05 9.40
C VAL A 49 -5.46 -4.18 10.60
N GLU A 50 -6.01 -3.08 11.10
CA GLU A 50 -6.98 -3.13 12.21
C GLU A 50 -8.21 -3.97 11.85
N GLU A 51 -8.75 -3.82 10.64
CA GLU A 51 -9.91 -4.59 10.18
C GLU A 51 -9.56 -6.08 9.99
N ILE A 52 -8.37 -6.40 9.48
CA ILE A 52 -7.90 -7.80 9.39
C ILE A 52 -7.88 -8.45 10.78
N ILE A 53 -7.39 -7.73 11.80
CA ILE A 53 -7.31 -8.24 13.18
C ILE A 53 -8.70 -8.40 13.80
N LYS A 54 -9.64 -7.47 13.53
CA LYS A 54 -10.97 -7.47 14.13
C LYS A 54 -11.99 -8.39 13.44
N SER A 55 -11.91 -8.50 12.11
CA SER A 55 -13.05 -8.90 11.27
C SER A 55 -12.73 -10.00 10.23
N ASP A 56 -11.51 -10.54 10.22
CA ASP A 56 -10.95 -11.51 9.26
C ASP A 56 -10.44 -10.91 7.93
N VAL A 57 -9.45 -11.61 7.36
CA VAL A 57 -8.73 -11.21 6.13
C VAL A 57 -9.67 -11.05 4.94
N ASP A 58 -10.71 -11.89 4.82
CA ASP A 58 -11.68 -11.84 3.72
C ASP A 58 -12.49 -10.53 3.68
N LYS A 59 -12.92 -10.02 4.83
CA LYS A 59 -13.67 -8.76 4.90
C LYS A 59 -12.79 -7.57 4.58
N ALA A 60 -11.55 -7.57 5.08
CA ALA A 60 -10.58 -6.55 4.73
C ALA A 60 -10.25 -6.60 3.23
N MET A 61 -10.04 -7.77 2.64
CA MET A 61 -9.80 -7.91 1.19
C MET A 61 -10.94 -7.29 0.36
N CYS A 62 -12.21 -7.56 0.70
CA CYS A 62 -13.35 -6.95 0.01
C CYS A 62 -13.42 -5.41 0.16
N LYS A 63 -13.04 -4.88 1.33
CA LYS A 63 -13.16 -3.45 1.64
C LYS A 63 -12.03 -2.62 1.01
N PHE A 64 -10.81 -3.17 0.98
CA PHE A 64 -9.61 -2.41 0.60
C PHE A 64 -9.12 -2.70 -0.82
N ASN A 65 -9.43 -3.85 -1.44
CA ASN A 65 -8.98 -4.13 -2.82
C ASN A 65 -9.56 -3.18 -3.89
N GLY A 66 -10.65 -2.47 -3.59
CA GLY A 66 -11.29 -1.51 -4.51
C GLY A 66 -10.96 -0.04 -4.25
N MET A 67 -10.13 0.28 -3.25
CA MET A 67 -9.80 1.66 -2.92
C MET A 67 -8.74 2.21 -3.88
N CYS A 68 -9.20 2.80 -4.99
CA CYS A 68 -8.39 3.70 -5.79
C CYS A 68 -8.33 5.05 -5.08
N ILE A 69 -7.16 5.39 -4.54
CA ILE A 69 -6.88 6.78 -4.14
C ILE A 69 -6.53 7.52 -5.42
N GLU A 70 -7.50 8.22 -5.99
CA GLU A 70 -7.28 9.16 -7.10
C GLU A 70 -6.57 10.42 -6.58
N GLU A 71 -5.75 11.03 -7.46
CA GLU A 71 -5.03 12.29 -7.24
C GLU A 71 -5.95 13.48 -6.98
#